data_AF-A0A9D1SAT7-F1
#
_entry.id   AF-A0A9D1SAT7-F1
#
_cell.length_a   1.000
_cell.length_b   1.000
_cell.length_c   1.000
_cell.angle_alpha   90.00
_cell.angle_beta   90.00
_cell.angle_gamma   90.00
#
_symmetry.space_group_name_H-M   'P 1'
#
loop_
_entity.id
_entity.type
_entity.pdbx_description
1 polymer ?
#
loop_
_entity_poly.entity_id
_entity_poly.type
_entity_poly.pdbx_seq_one_letter_code
_entity_poly.pdbx_strand_id
1 'polypeptide(L)'
;MKCPFNTSYFNCTKKADALSKLKADIIASLMPNYKNRQSRSCNTYYTASSDGYIFGHLEHTKDGSTGGFNIYIDDVNVRLTDRGTDYGEDVFLFPIRKGSSYRATTGYDGSCALAFVPLN
;
A
#
# COMPACT_ATOMS: atom_id res chain seq x y z
N MET A 1 51.64 -18.99 -18.92
CA MET A 1 50.78 -19.03 -17.71
C MET A 1 50.39 -17.61 -17.36
N LYS A 2 49.13 -17.25 -17.59
CA LYS A 2 48.09 -17.08 -16.55
C LYS A 2 48.35 -15.85 -15.68
N CYS A 3 47.56 -14.79 -15.91
CA CYS A 3 47.23 -13.83 -14.87
C CYS A 3 46.84 -14.62 -13.61
N PRO A 4 47.46 -14.36 -12.45
CA PRO A 4 47.12 -15.04 -11.22
C PRO A 4 45.66 -14.71 -10.91
N PHE A 5 44.89 -15.74 -10.61
CA PHE A 5 43.47 -15.70 -10.25
C PHE A 5 43.02 -14.31 -9.74
N ASN A 6 42.42 -13.55 -10.66
CA ASN A 6 41.88 -12.21 -10.40
C ASN A 6 40.52 -12.36 -9.70
N THR A 7 40.55 -12.78 -8.44
CA THR A 7 39.38 -12.88 -7.57
C THR A 7 38.83 -11.50 -7.19
N SER A 8 39.54 -10.40 -7.49
CA SER A 8 39.08 -9.04 -7.19
C SER A 8 38.15 -8.48 -8.28
N TYR A 9 38.43 -8.71 -9.57
CA TYR A 9 37.59 -8.18 -10.65
C TYR A 9 36.22 -8.90 -10.73
N PHE A 10 36.20 -10.24 -10.67
CA PHE A 10 34.95 -11.02 -10.71
C PHE A 10 34.06 -10.83 -9.47
N ASN A 11 34.63 -10.56 -8.29
CA ASN A 11 33.86 -10.30 -7.08
C ASN A 11 33.32 -8.87 -7.02
N CYS A 12 34.05 -7.88 -7.55
CA CYS A 12 33.58 -6.50 -7.61
C CYS A 12 32.39 -6.34 -8.56
N THR A 13 32.39 -6.98 -9.73
CA THR A 13 31.25 -6.97 -10.66
C THR A 13 30.01 -7.58 -9.99
N LYS A 14 30.14 -8.77 -9.38
CA LYS A 14 29.03 -9.42 -8.65
C LYS A 14 28.49 -8.59 -7.48
N LYS A 15 29.36 -7.87 -6.76
CA LYS A 15 28.93 -7.00 -5.65
C LYS A 15 28.22 -5.75 -6.15
N ALA A 16 28.69 -5.14 -7.25
CA ALA A 16 28.03 -4.01 -7.89
C ALA A 16 26.67 -4.41 -8.48
N ASP A 17 26.59 -5.60 -9.09
CA ASP A 17 25.35 -6.17 -9.61
C ASP A 17 24.37 -6.50 -8.48
N ALA A 18 24.84 -7.08 -7.38
CA ALA A 18 24.03 -7.35 -6.20
C ALA A 18 23.51 -6.06 -5.54
N LEU A 19 24.33 -5.01 -5.46
CA LEU A 19 23.90 -3.71 -4.95
C LEU A 19 22.89 -3.04 -5.88
N SER A 20 23.08 -3.15 -7.19
CA SER A 20 22.15 -2.61 -8.18
C SER A 20 20.82 -3.35 -8.14
N LYS A 21 20.85 -4.68 -7.99
CA LYS A 21 19.66 -5.50 -7.78
C LYS A 21 18.95 -5.15 -6.47
N LEU A 22 19.68 -5.04 -5.36
CA LEU A 22 19.11 -4.64 -4.08
C LEU A 22 18.44 -3.27 -4.16
N LYS A 23 19.07 -2.29 -4.82
CA LYS A 23 18.45 -0.97 -5.06
C LYS A 23 17.17 -1.09 -5.90
N ALA A 24 17.19 -1.91 -6.95
CA ALA A 24 16.02 -2.15 -7.78
C ALA A 24 14.89 -2.83 -6.99
N ASP A 25 15.21 -3.81 -6.16
CA ASP A 25 14.25 -4.53 -5.32
C ASP A 25 13.66 -3.60 -4.23
N ILE A 26 14.48 -2.74 -3.63
CA ILE A 26 14.01 -1.71 -2.68
C ILE A 26 13.09 -0.71 -3.38
N ILE A 27 13.47 -0.20 -4.56
CA ILE A 27 12.64 0.74 -5.33
C ILE A 27 11.32 0.07 -5.71
N ALA A 28 11.38 -1.18 -6.21
CA ALA A 28 10.19 -1.95 -6.54
C ALA A 28 9.28 -2.13 -5.32
N SER A 29 9.84 -2.36 -4.12
CA SER A 29 9.10 -2.51 -2.86
C SER A 29 8.54 -1.19 -2.30
N LEU A 30 9.11 -0.03 -2.66
CA LEU A 30 8.69 1.29 -2.16
C LEU A 30 7.82 2.08 -3.16
N MET A 31 7.91 1.76 -4.44
CA MET A 31 7.26 2.50 -5.53
C MET A 31 6.38 1.55 -6.36
N PRO A 32 5.13 1.31 -5.93
CA PRO A 32 4.24 0.39 -6.62
C PRO A 32 3.86 0.91 -8.01
N ASN A 33 3.62 0.00 -8.95
CA ASN A 33 3.06 0.37 -10.26
C ASN A 33 1.52 0.50 -10.16
N TYR A 34 1.03 1.73 -9.97
CA TYR A 34 -0.40 2.03 -9.82
C TYR A 34 -1.27 1.64 -11.03
N LYS A 35 -0.68 1.34 -12.21
CA LYS A 35 -1.44 0.77 -13.34
C LYS A 35 -1.98 -0.63 -13.03
N ASN A 36 -1.31 -1.36 -12.12
CA ASN A 36 -1.72 -2.69 -11.68
C ASN A 36 -2.72 -2.65 -10.52
N ARG A 37 -3.26 -1.46 -10.20
CA ARG A 37 -4.24 -1.34 -9.12
C ARG A 37 -5.45 -2.22 -9.38
N GLN A 38 -5.98 -2.75 -8.30
CA GLN A 38 -7.18 -3.56 -8.27
C GLN A 38 -8.22 -2.79 -7.48
N SER A 39 -9.31 -2.40 -8.13
CA SER A 39 -10.43 -1.74 -7.44
C SER A 39 -11.04 -2.66 -6.39
N ARG A 40 -11.53 -2.07 -5.31
CA ARG A 40 -12.14 -2.75 -4.17
C ARG A 40 -13.39 -2.02 -3.76
N SER A 41 -14.43 -2.77 -3.44
CA SER A 41 -15.65 -2.21 -2.88
C SER A 41 -15.39 -1.83 -1.43
N CYS A 42 -15.84 -0.64 -1.04
CA CYS A 42 -15.84 -0.27 0.37
C CYS A 42 -16.85 -1.13 1.15
N ASN A 43 -16.69 -1.19 2.46
CA ASN A 43 -17.45 -2.05 3.38
C ASN A 43 -17.24 -3.57 3.20
N THR A 44 -16.34 -3.98 2.31
CA THR A 44 -15.95 -5.39 2.10
C THR A 44 -14.56 -5.67 2.63
N TYR A 45 -14.41 -6.79 3.32
CA TYR A 45 -13.09 -7.30 3.74
C TYR A 45 -12.37 -8.00 2.58
N TYR A 46 -11.08 -7.74 2.46
CA TYR A 46 -10.19 -8.40 1.53
C TYR A 46 -8.94 -8.89 2.26
N THR A 47 -8.29 -9.91 1.70
CA THR A 47 -6.97 -10.38 2.15
C THR A 47 -5.94 -10.02 1.08
N ALA A 48 -4.84 -9.39 1.48
CA ALA A 48 -3.78 -9.01 0.57
C ALA A 48 -3.09 -10.26 -0.02
N SER A 49 -3.12 -10.42 -1.35
CA SER A 49 -2.52 -11.58 -2.04
C SER A 49 -0.99 -11.52 -2.09
N SER A 50 -0.42 -10.33 -1.92
CA SER A 50 1.00 -10.01 -1.92
C SER A 50 1.25 -8.86 -0.95
N ASP A 51 2.53 -8.55 -0.68
CA ASP A 51 2.86 -7.23 -0.13
C ASP A 51 2.38 -6.16 -1.12
N GLY A 52 2.06 -4.97 -0.62
CA GLY A 52 1.35 -4.00 -1.44
C GLY A 52 1.07 -2.69 -0.73
N TYR A 53 0.21 -1.91 -1.37
CA TYR A 53 -0.36 -0.69 -0.81
C TYR A 53 -1.86 -0.70 -1.00
N ILE A 54 -2.59 -0.22 0.00
CA ILE A 54 -3.96 0.24 -0.19
C ILE A 54 -3.96 1.75 -0.30
N PHE A 55 -4.82 2.29 -1.16
CA PHE A 55 -5.01 3.73 -1.29
C PHE A 55 -6.43 4.03 -1.74
N GLY A 56 -6.86 5.26 -1.52
CA GLY A 56 -8.23 5.65 -1.78
C GLY A 56 -8.59 6.96 -1.13
N HIS A 57 -9.90 7.22 -1.07
CA HIS A 57 -10.45 8.34 -0.33
C HIS A 57 -11.68 7.91 0.47
N LEU A 58 -11.91 8.63 1.56
CA LEU A 58 -13.15 8.63 2.32
C LEU A 58 -13.67 10.07 2.32
N GLU A 59 -14.89 10.27 1.86
CA GLU A 59 -15.50 11.58 1.75
C GLU A 59 -16.81 11.59 2.53
N HIS A 60 -17.02 12.62 3.34
CA HIS A 60 -18.30 12.86 4.00
C HIS A 60 -19.06 13.95 3.24
N THR A 61 -20.28 13.65 2.80
CA THR A 61 -20.95 14.44 1.74
C THR A 61 -22.09 15.34 2.23
N LYS A 62 -22.23 15.52 3.55
CA LYS A 62 -23.34 16.27 4.15
C LYS A 62 -22.92 17.03 5.42
N ASP A 63 -23.81 17.90 5.88
CA ASP A 63 -23.74 18.53 7.19
C ASP A 63 -24.06 17.53 8.32
N GLY A 64 -23.27 17.58 9.40
CA GLY A 64 -23.48 16.83 10.63
C GLY A 64 -22.45 15.73 10.90
N SER A 65 -21.91 15.69 12.12
CA SER A 65 -20.93 14.68 12.53
C SER A 65 -21.49 13.26 12.44
N THR A 66 -21.03 12.48 11.47
CA THR A 66 -21.34 11.06 11.32
C THR A 66 -20.10 10.19 11.61
N GLY A 67 -20.33 9.02 12.21
CA GLY A 67 -19.30 8.01 12.46
C GLY A 67 -19.24 6.96 11.33
N GLY A 68 -18.26 6.06 11.40
CA GLY A 68 -18.13 4.95 10.46
C GLY A 68 -17.09 5.13 9.36
N PHE A 69 -16.33 6.23 9.37
CA PHE A 69 -15.22 6.48 8.45
C PHE A 69 -13.97 5.82 8.98
N ASN A 70 -13.69 4.58 8.53
CA ASN A 70 -12.59 3.79 9.07
C ASN A 70 -11.74 3.19 7.95
N ILE A 71 -10.48 2.93 8.29
CA ILE A 71 -9.56 2.14 7.46
C ILE A 71 -9.01 1.06 8.37
N TYR A 72 -9.47 -0.18 8.15
CA TYR A 72 -9.02 -1.34 8.91
C TYR A 72 -7.90 -2.05 8.15
N ILE A 73 -6.83 -2.35 8.87
CA ILE A 73 -5.77 -3.29 8.48
C ILE A 73 -5.56 -4.23 9.66
N ASP A 74 -5.71 -5.54 9.45
CA ASP A 74 -5.62 -6.55 10.52
C ASP A 74 -6.48 -6.21 11.74
N ASP A 75 -7.72 -5.78 11.47
CA ASP A 75 -8.72 -5.31 12.44
C ASP A 75 -8.31 -4.08 13.29
N VAL A 76 -7.20 -3.43 12.96
CA VAL A 76 -6.79 -2.15 13.55
C VAL A 76 -7.30 -1.00 12.70
N ASN A 77 -8.05 -0.06 13.30
CA ASN A 77 -8.43 1.18 12.61
C ASN A 77 -7.22 2.13 12.54
N VAL A 78 -6.54 2.16 11.40
CA VAL A 78 -5.34 2.98 11.17
C VAL A 78 -5.66 4.46 10.97
N ARG A 79 -6.95 4.83 10.83
CA ARG A 79 -7.39 6.23 10.81
C ARG A 79 -7.42 6.86 12.21
N LEU A 80 -7.37 6.05 13.28
CA LEU A 80 -7.40 6.47 14.69
C LEU A 80 -8.67 7.21 15.15
N THR A 81 -9.60 7.45 14.23
CA THR A 81 -10.91 8.05 14.47
C THR A 81 -11.89 7.53 13.43
N ASP A 82 -13.16 7.46 13.81
CA ASP A 82 -14.26 7.06 12.94
C ASP A 82 -15.08 8.26 12.43
N ARG A 83 -14.74 9.48 12.85
CA ARG A 83 -15.51 10.70 12.58
C ARG A 83 -15.26 11.24 11.17
N GLY A 84 -16.31 11.56 10.42
CA GLY A 84 -16.20 12.37 9.20
C GLY A 84 -16.18 13.88 9.52
N THR A 85 -15.43 14.65 8.72
CA THR A 85 -15.53 16.12 8.70
C THR A 85 -16.58 16.51 7.66
N ASP A 86 -17.50 17.41 7.98
CA ASP A 86 -18.54 17.89 7.04
C ASP A 86 -17.92 18.38 5.72
N TYR A 87 -18.40 17.83 4.61
CA TYR A 87 -17.86 18.05 3.25
C TYR A 87 -16.34 17.83 3.11
N GLY A 88 -15.76 17.02 4.00
CA GLY A 88 -14.34 16.70 4.03
C GLY A 88 -14.02 15.45 3.23
N GLU A 89 -12.87 15.47 2.54
CA GLU A 89 -12.29 14.33 1.85
C GLU A 89 -10.93 13.99 2.47
N ASP A 90 -10.79 12.76 2.94
CA ASP A 90 -9.53 12.19 3.42
C ASP A 90 -8.97 11.25 2.36
N VAL A 91 -7.82 11.60 1.78
CA VAL A 91 -7.05 10.69 0.91
C VAL A 91 -6.04 9.92 1.74
N PHE A 92 -5.90 8.63 1.48
CA PHE A 92 -5.00 7.77 2.24
C PHE A 92 -4.16 6.86 1.34
N LEU A 93 -3.02 6.45 1.89
CA LEU A 93 -2.15 5.42 1.35
C LEU A 93 -1.46 4.69 2.51
N PHE A 94 -1.60 3.37 2.57
CA PHE A 94 -0.96 2.55 3.59
C PHE A 94 -0.27 1.35 2.95
N PRO A 95 0.99 1.04 3.33
CA PRO A 95 1.60 -0.24 3.00
C PRO A 95 0.85 -1.36 3.72
N ILE A 96 0.74 -2.52 3.08
CA ILE A 96 0.11 -3.71 3.62
C ILE A 96 0.95 -4.94 3.31
N ARG A 97 1.00 -5.89 4.25
CA ARG A 97 1.72 -7.15 4.09
C ARG A 97 0.84 -8.20 3.44
N LYS A 98 1.45 -9.15 2.74
CA LYS A 98 0.79 -10.36 2.26
C LYS A 98 0.08 -11.06 3.42
N GLY A 99 -1.17 -11.45 3.20
CA GLY A 99 -2.01 -12.13 4.18
C GLY A 99 -2.74 -11.21 5.16
N SER A 100 -2.38 -9.93 5.23
CA SER A 100 -3.13 -8.97 6.06
C SER A 100 -4.55 -8.78 5.52
N SER A 101 -5.51 -8.64 6.45
CA SER A 101 -6.88 -8.27 6.11
C SER A 101 -6.98 -6.75 5.99
N TYR A 102 -7.85 -6.26 5.10
CA TYR A 102 -8.11 -4.83 5.00
C TYR A 102 -9.52 -4.51 4.52
N ARG A 103 -10.00 -3.34 4.94
CA ARG A 103 -11.30 -2.77 4.53
C ARG A 103 -11.31 -1.27 4.79
N ALA A 104 -11.91 -0.52 3.88
CA ALA A 104 -12.31 0.86 4.13
C ALA A 104 -13.83 0.92 4.31
N THR A 105 -14.31 1.71 5.27
CA THR A 105 -15.75 1.89 5.53
C THR A 105 -16.12 3.37 5.56
N THR A 106 -17.38 3.65 5.23
CA THR A 106 -18.02 4.95 5.42
C THR A 106 -19.32 4.81 6.18
N GLY A 107 -19.72 5.88 6.86
CA GLY A 107 -21.08 6.02 7.38
C GLY A 107 -22.11 6.15 6.26
N TYR A 108 -23.39 6.26 6.64
CA TYR A 108 -24.54 6.30 5.73
C TYR A 108 -24.47 7.40 4.66
N ASP A 109 -23.78 8.52 4.97
CA ASP A 109 -23.65 9.70 4.12
C ASP A 109 -22.22 9.90 3.58
N GLY A 110 -21.42 8.83 3.53
CA GLY A 110 -20.05 8.87 3.05
C GLY A 110 -19.83 8.18 1.70
N SER A 111 -19.03 8.82 0.86
CA SER A 111 -18.49 8.29 -0.40
C SER A 111 -17.11 7.69 -0.17
N CYS A 112 -16.78 6.62 -0.88
CA CYS A 112 -15.51 5.92 -0.72
C CYS A 112 -15.04 5.28 -2.02
N ALA A 113 -13.74 5.41 -2.26
CA ALA A 113 -13.03 4.58 -3.22
C ALA A 113 -11.87 3.89 -2.52
N LEU A 114 -11.67 2.60 -2.82
CA LEU A 114 -10.57 1.80 -2.30
C LEU A 114 -9.93 1.04 -3.46
N ALA A 115 -8.60 1.02 -3.47
CA ALA A 115 -7.82 0.21 -4.37
C ALA A 115 -6.65 -0.44 -3.64
N PHE A 116 -6.25 -1.60 -4.14
CA PHE A 116 -5.03 -2.32 -3.72
C PHE A 116 -4.05 -2.36 -4.89
N VAL A 117 -2.78 -2.05 -4.64
CA VAL A 117 -1.71 -2.19 -5.61
C VAL A 117 -0.73 -3.24 -5.09
N PRO A 118 -0.60 -4.39 -5.77
CA PRO A 118 0.38 -5.37 -5.40
C PRO A 118 1.80 -4.86 -5.69
N LEU A 119 2.70 -5.15 -4.77
CA LEU A 119 4.15 -5.17 -5.01
C LEU A 119 4.51 -6.53 -5.61
N ASN A 120 5.35 -6.51 -6.64
CA ASN A 120 5.81 -7.71 -7.33
C ASN A 120 6.80 -8.51 -6.49
#